data_AF-K0QZH6-F1
#
_entry.id   AF-K0QZH6-F1
#
_cell.length_a   1.000
_cell.length_b   1.000
_cell.length_c   1.000
_cell.angle_alpha   90.00
_cell.angle_beta   90.00
_cell.angle_gamma   90.00
#
_symmetry.space_group_name_H-M   'P 1'
#
loop_
_entity.id
_entity.type
_entity.pdbx_description
1 polymer ?
#
loop_
_entity_poly.entity_id
_entity_poly.type
_entity_poly.pdbx_seq_one_letter_code
_entity_poly.pdbx_strand_id
1 'polypeptide(L)'
;RKDGENEDAVQPRRHIAYGRGEGRRRPPPRGPRGDRGGQARGILGVSHAIDKRVYRWAKGVLPPISKTENIALGCGTIGFDRDIFGGSPSLQHLIDTYTPALSDEEQSFLDVQVHHLCSILSDHDVATDKDFSREAWDYMRDERFFGMKIPREWGGLGFSTHAVSTILAKLATQCFDANATVAVPNSLGPGELLVRYGTPDQKEYFLPRLADGTLIPCFGLTGPHSGSDATSLIGSDCVVSRHPETGELGVVASFRKRYITLAPVAGVVGLGLNLRDPEGLLGGEGEEGFTVALLE
;
A
#
# COMPACT_ATOMS: atom_id res chain seq x y z
N ARG A 1 35.36 15.93 -35.21
CA ARG A 1 36.59 15.20 -34.81
C ARG A 1 36.24 14.60 -33.44
N LYS A 2 35.81 13.34 -33.35
CA LYS A 2 36.66 12.11 -33.21
C LYS A 2 37.61 12.28 -32.03
N ASP A 3 37.66 11.50 -30.95
CA ASP A 3 37.12 10.21 -30.48
C ASP A 3 37.21 10.29 -28.91
N GLY A 4 36.65 9.47 -28.02
CA GLY A 4 36.00 8.17 -28.09
C GLY A 4 35.54 7.71 -26.68
N GLU A 5 34.61 6.76 -26.70
CA GLU A 5 34.43 5.62 -25.78
C GLU A 5 34.47 5.84 -24.25
N ASN A 6 33.29 5.78 -23.64
CA ASN A 6 33.06 4.86 -22.52
C ASN A 6 31.59 4.42 -22.52
N GLU A 7 31.33 3.33 -23.24
CA GLU A 7 30.09 2.56 -23.15
C GLU A 7 30.18 1.64 -21.94
N ASP A 8 29.74 2.11 -20.78
CA ASP A 8 29.31 1.20 -19.72
C ASP A 8 27.82 0.90 -19.93
N ALA A 9 27.59 -0.19 -20.65
CA ALA A 9 26.26 -0.78 -20.83
C ALA A 9 25.71 -1.23 -19.47
N VAL A 10 24.85 -0.39 -18.88
CA VAL A 10 24.02 -0.77 -17.74
C VAL A 10 22.99 -1.79 -18.24
N GLN A 11 23.25 -3.07 -17.98
CA GLN A 11 22.27 -4.12 -18.20
C GLN A 11 21.06 -3.91 -17.26
N PRO A 12 19.81 -3.89 -17.76
CA PRO A 12 18.64 -3.88 -16.89
C PRO A 12 18.52 -5.25 -16.21
N ARG A 13 18.80 -5.32 -14.90
CA ARG A 13 18.58 -6.53 -14.10
C ARG A 13 17.11 -6.60 -13.72
N ARG A 14 16.44 -7.65 -14.21
CA ARG A 14 14.99 -7.86 -14.10
C ARG A 14 14.67 -8.79 -12.93
N HIS A 15 13.85 -8.34 -11.99
CA HIS A 15 13.29 -9.18 -10.92
C HIS A 15 11.76 -9.32 -11.09
N ILE A 16 11.34 -10.17 -12.03
CA ILE A 16 9.95 -10.62 -12.13
C ILE A 16 9.96 -12.13 -11.82
N ALA A 17 9.52 -12.50 -10.62
CA ALA A 17 9.34 -13.89 -10.23
C ALA A 17 7.99 -14.08 -9.54
N TYR A 18 7.24 -15.07 -10.04
CA TYR A 18 5.93 -15.50 -9.57
C TYR A 18 6.06 -16.32 -8.27
N GLY A 19 5.47 -15.86 -7.17
CA GLY A 19 5.41 -16.63 -5.92
C GLY A 19 4.08 -17.38 -5.78
N ARG A 20 4.02 -18.68 -6.15
CA ARG A 20 2.95 -19.58 -5.69
C ARG A 20 3.30 -20.10 -4.29
N GLY A 21 2.66 -19.56 -3.26
CA GLY A 21 2.73 -20.09 -1.90
C GLY A 21 1.87 -21.34 -1.74
N GLU A 22 2.41 -22.53 -2.00
CA GLU A 22 1.82 -23.78 -1.53
C GLU A 22 2.12 -23.96 -0.03
N GLY A 23 1.12 -23.68 0.81
CA GLY A 23 1.19 -23.92 2.24
C GLY A 23 -0.18 -24.29 2.80
N ARG A 24 -0.50 -25.59 2.83
CA ARG A 24 -1.67 -26.13 3.52
C ARG A 24 -1.62 -25.75 5.00
N ARG A 25 -2.33 -24.69 5.42
CA ARG A 25 -2.55 -24.39 6.84
C ARG A 25 -3.88 -24.98 7.30
N ARG A 26 -3.81 -25.84 8.33
CA ARG A 26 -4.97 -26.36 9.08
C ARG A 26 -5.72 -25.19 9.74
N PRO A 27 -7.06 -25.26 9.86
CA PRO A 27 -7.82 -24.23 10.56
C PRO A 27 -7.47 -24.19 12.06
N PRO A 28 -7.50 -23.00 12.70
CA PRO A 28 -7.21 -22.86 14.12
C PRO A 28 -8.29 -23.55 15.00
N PRO A 29 -7.94 -23.99 16.22
CA PRO A 29 -8.87 -24.68 17.10
C PRO A 29 -10.00 -23.74 17.55
N ARG A 30 -11.22 -24.28 17.61
CA ARG A 30 -12.39 -23.58 18.14
C ARG A 30 -12.17 -23.26 19.62
N GLY A 31 -12.18 -21.97 19.95
CA GLY A 31 -12.19 -21.48 21.34
C GLY A 31 -13.43 -21.94 22.12
N PRO A 32 -13.40 -21.86 23.46
CA PRO A 32 -14.34 -22.56 24.33
C PRO A 32 -15.76 -22.02 24.20
N ARG A 33 -16.73 -22.93 24.20
CA ARG A 33 -18.17 -22.62 24.27
C ARG A 33 -18.47 -22.01 25.64
N GLY A 34 -18.58 -20.68 25.68
CA GLY A 34 -19.10 -19.93 26.81
C GLY A 34 -20.61 -20.12 26.97
N ASP A 35 -20.99 -20.22 28.23
CA ASP A 35 -22.23 -20.79 28.78
C ASP A 35 -23.50 -20.01 28.44
N ARG A 36 -24.62 -20.72 28.26
CA ARG A 36 -25.96 -20.15 28.12
C ARG A 36 -26.59 -20.06 29.50
N GLY A 37 -26.68 -18.86 30.06
CA GLY A 37 -27.41 -18.63 31.31
C GLY A 37 -27.82 -17.19 31.54
N GLY A 38 -29.13 -16.92 31.43
CA GLY A 38 -29.89 -16.09 32.37
C GLY A 38 -29.84 -14.55 32.27
N GLN A 39 -30.94 -13.98 31.73
CA GLN A 39 -31.61 -12.73 32.13
C GLN A 39 -30.82 -11.40 31.93
N ALA A 40 -31.34 -10.42 31.19
CA ALA A 40 -32.58 -9.73 31.53
C ALA A 40 -33.45 -9.36 30.30
N ARG A 41 -34.75 -9.62 30.45
CA ARG A 41 -35.82 -9.13 29.57
C ARG A 41 -36.14 -7.69 29.95
N GLY A 42 -36.18 -6.80 28.97
CA GLY A 42 -36.62 -5.41 29.11
C GLY A 42 -37.09 -4.81 27.78
N ILE A 43 -38.30 -5.20 27.36
CA ILE A 43 -39.29 -4.41 26.59
C ILE A 43 -38.77 -3.58 25.40
N LEU A 44 -38.82 -4.16 24.20
CA LEU A 44 -39.48 -3.61 22.99
C LEU A 44 -39.40 -4.63 21.85
N GLY A 45 -40.33 -5.59 21.88
CA GLY A 45 -40.51 -6.62 20.85
C GLY A 45 -41.20 -6.11 19.59
N VAL A 46 -40.64 -5.09 18.94
CA VAL A 46 -41.10 -4.58 17.63
C VAL A 46 -39.89 -4.16 16.79
N SER A 47 -39.12 -5.10 16.23
CA SER A 47 -38.24 -4.73 15.08
C SER A 47 -37.94 -5.86 14.07
N HIS A 48 -37.90 -7.13 14.46
CA HIS A 48 -37.43 -8.19 13.54
C HIS A 48 -38.31 -8.51 12.32
N ALA A 49 -39.60 -8.14 12.30
CA ALA A 49 -40.50 -8.44 11.18
C ALA A 49 -40.54 -7.32 10.12
N ILE A 50 -40.45 -6.05 10.56
CA ILE A 50 -40.40 -4.89 9.67
C ILE A 50 -39.04 -4.86 8.94
N ASP A 51 -37.99 -5.23 9.66
CA ASP A 51 -36.61 -5.34 9.16
C ASP A 51 -36.47 -6.29 7.95
N LYS A 52 -37.09 -7.48 7.98
CA LYS A 52 -36.97 -8.47 6.87
C LYS A 52 -37.64 -8.07 5.56
N ARG A 53 -38.67 -7.23 5.58
CA ARG A 53 -39.35 -6.77 4.35
C ARG A 53 -38.59 -5.59 3.75
N VAL A 54 -38.18 -4.65 4.58
CA VAL A 54 -37.33 -3.51 4.19
C VAL A 54 -35.99 -4.00 3.66
N TYR A 55 -35.34 -4.95 4.35
CA TYR A 55 -34.08 -5.57 3.91
C TYR A 55 -34.21 -6.28 2.56
N ARG A 56 -35.31 -7.03 2.32
CA ARG A 56 -35.53 -7.69 1.02
C ARG A 56 -35.76 -6.71 -0.13
N TRP A 57 -36.47 -5.62 0.15
CA TRP A 57 -36.65 -4.54 -0.82
C TRP A 57 -35.33 -3.82 -1.10
N ALA A 58 -34.59 -3.42 -0.06
CA ALA A 58 -33.29 -2.77 -0.18
C ALA A 58 -32.28 -3.66 -0.94
N LYS A 59 -32.24 -4.96 -0.63
CA LYS A 59 -31.41 -5.94 -1.35
C LYS A 59 -31.74 -6.05 -2.85
N GLY A 60 -32.99 -5.79 -3.23
CA GLY A 60 -33.41 -5.78 -4.64
C GLY A 60 -33.08 -4.48 -5.38
N VAL A 61 -32.78 -3.40 -4.67
CA VAL A 61 -32.44 -2.07 -5.22
C VAL A 61 -30.94 -1.81 -5.20
N LEU A 62 -30.18 -2.54 -4.37
CA LEU A 62 -28.73 -2.42 -4.32
C LEU A 62 -28.07 -2.99 -5.59
N PRO A 63 -27.11 -2.28 -6.18
CA PRO A 63 -26.36 -2.78 -7.33
C PRO A 63 -25.60 -4.07 -6.96
N PRO A 64 -25.43 -5.01 -7.91
CA PRO A 64 -24.66 -6.23 -7.67
C PRO A 64 -23.22 -5.87 -7.32
N ILE A 65 -22.74 -6.34 -6.17
CA ILE A 65 -21.36 -6.17 -5.71
C ILE A 65 -20.45 -6.92 -6.69
N SER A 66 -19.48 -6.21 -7.26
CA SER A 66 -18.47 -6.81 -8.15
C SER A 66 -17.61 -7.82 -7.39
N LYS A 67 -17.01 -8.78 -8.12
CA LYS A 67 -16.06 -9.76 -7.54
C LYS A 67 -14.97 -9.06 -6.73
N THR A 68 -14.50 -7.91 -7.23
CA THR A 68 -13.49 -7.07 -6.59
C THR A 68 -13.99 -6.41 -5.32
N GLU A 69 -15.17 -5.77 -5.33
CA GLU A 69 -15.74 -5.16 -4.13
C GLU A 69 -15.98 -6.21 -3.03
N ASN A 70 -16.33 -7.44 -3.42
CA ASN A 70 -16.49 -8.55 -2.48
C ASN A 70 -15.15 -8.93 -1.81
N ILE A 71 -14.08 -9.00 -2.58
CA ILE A 71 -12.72 -9.23 -2.05
C ILE A 71 -12.30 -8.06 -1.15
N ALA A 72 -12.53 -6.81 -1.57
CA ALA A 72 -12.21 -5.62 -0.78
C ALA A 72 -12.95 -5.59 0.56
N LEU A 73 -14.26 -5.92 0.56
CA LEU A 73 -15.07 -6.08 1.78
C LEU A 73 -14.54 -7.21 2.68
N GLY A 74 -14.02 -8.29 2.07
CA GLY A 74 -13.41 -9.41 2.80
C GLY A 74 -12.00 -9.15 3.34
N CYS A 75 -11.30 -8.15 2.82
CA CYS A 75 -9.95 -7.77 3.26
C CYS A 75 -9.94 -6.75 4.42
N GLY A 76 -11.09 -6.17 4.76
CA GLY A 76 -11.22 -5.20 5.84
C GLY A 76 -11.26 -5.84 7.24
N THR A 77 -10.74 -5.13 8.23
CA THR A 77 -11.02 -5.41 9.64
C THR A 77 -12.31 -4.74 10.07
N ILE A 78 -13.03 -5.36 10.98
CA ILE A 78 -14.28 -4.81 11.54
C ILE A 78 -13.89 -3.86 12.68
N GLY A 79 -14.13 -2.55 12.52
CA GLY A 79 -13.78 -1.52 13.50
C GLY A 79 -14.98 -1.02 14.30
N PHE A 80 -14.91 0.22 14.78
CA PHE A 80 -16.01 0.87 15.51
C PHE A 80 -17.25 1.15 14.63
N ASP A 81 -17.04 1.24 13.32
CA ASP A 81 -18.10 1.32 12.32
C ASP A 81 -19.10 0.16 12.45
N ARG A 82 -18.64 -1.04 12.84
CA ARG A 82 -19.51 -2.17 13.18
C ARG A 82 -20.52 -1.85 14.26
N ASP A 83 -20.09 -1.17 15.33
CA ASP A 83 -20.96 -0.90 16.46
C ASP A 83 -22.02 0.14 16.07
N ILE A 84 -21.64 1.10 15.22
CA ILE A 84 -22.55 2.08 14.63
C ILE A 84 -23.59 1.35 13.76
N PHE A 85 -23.16 0.58 12.77
CA PHE A 85 -24.06 -0.10 11.83
C PHE A 85 -24.80 -1.29 12.46
N GLY A 86 -24.28 -1.84 13.55
CA GLY A 86 -24.94 -2.84 14.38
C GLY A 86 -25.98 -2.27 15.34
N GLY A 87 -26.10 -0.95 15.44
CA GLY A 87 -27.07 -0.28 16.32
C GLY A 87 -26.71 -0.32 17.81
N SER A 88 -25.45 -0.57 18.15
CA SER A 88 -24.94 -0.66 19.52
C SER A 88 -23.62 0.10 19.72
N PRO A 89 -23.55 1.40 19.36
CA PRO A 89 -22.32 2.17 19.53
C PRO A 89 -21.94 2.27 21.00
N SER A 90 -20.68 1.94 21.32
CA SER A 90 -20.13 2.06 22.68
C SER A 90 -18.85 2.89 22.66
N LEU A 91 -18.90 4.07 23.29
CA LEU A 91 -17.72 4.92 23.45
C LEU A 91 -16.64 4.23 24.29
N GLN A 92 -17.03 3.43 25.28
CA GLN A 92 -16.07 2.68 26.08
C GLN A 92 -15.35 1.64 25.22
N HIS A 93 -16.09 0.91 24.37
CA HIS A 93 -15.47 -0.05 23.46
C HIS A 93 -14.55 0.62 22.44
N LEU A 94 -14.92 1.82 21.94
CA LEU A 94 -14.04 2.62 21.09
C LEU A 94 -12.72 2.95 21.80
N ILE A 95 -12.78 3.49 23.02
CA ILE A 95 -11.60 3.85 23.82
C ILE A 95 -10.74 2.62 24.12
N ASP A 96 -11.35 1.51 24.54
CA ASP A 96 -10.64 0.28 24.89
C ASP A 96 -10.01 -0.41 23.68
N THR A 97 -10.59 -0.24 22.49
CA THR A 97 -10.09 -0.82 21.24
C THR A 97 -8.92 -0.02 20.68
N TYR A 98 -8.98 1.31 20.78
CA TYR A 98 -7.98 2.21 20.20
C TYR A 98 -7.32 3.03 21.32
N THR A 99 -6.23 2.48 21.87
CA THR A 99 -5.34 3.21 22.77
C THR A 99 -4.02 3.49 22.05
N PRO A 100 -4.01 4.40 21.06
CA PRO A 100 -2.80 4.71 20.34
C PRO A 100 -1.82 5.44 21.28
N ALA A 101 -0.60 4.93 21.36
CA ALA A 101 0.49 5.58 22.07
C ALA A 101 1.77 5.43 21.24
N LEU A 102 2.63 6.43 21.32
CA LEU A 102 3.98 6.36 20.75
C LEU A 102 4.89 5.66 21.76
N SER A 103 5.79 4.83 21.26
CA SER A 103 6.96 4.40 22.03
C SER A 103 7.91 5.58 22.27
N ASP A 104 8.80 5.45 23.25
CA ASP A 104 9.80 6.49 23.56
C ASP A 104 10.67 6.84 22.35
N GLU A 105 11.00 5.86 21.52
CA GLU A 105 11.77 6.06 20.28
C GLU A 105 10.97 6.81 19.22
N GLU A 106 9.70 6.46 19.01
CA GLU A 106 8.83 7.15 18.05
C GLU A 106 8.55 8.60 18.49
N GLN A 107 8.36 8.82 19.81
CA GLN A 107 8.21 10.14 20.39
C GLN A 107 9.51 10.95 20.23
N SER A 108 10.67 10.36 20.53
CA SER A 108 11.97 11.00 20.30
C SER A 108 12.17 11.37 18.83
N PHE A 109 11.76 10.50 17.90
CA PHE A 109 11.88 10.79 16.47
C PHE A 109 11.02 11.99 16.06
N LEU A 110 9.80 12.06 16.59
CA LEU A 110 8.90 13.20 16.36
C LEU A 110 9.47 14.51 16.91
N ASP A 111 10.04 14.48 18.12
CA ASP A 111 10.52 15.67 18.81
C ASP A 111 11.86 16.18 18.28
N VAL A 112 12.68 15.30 17.69
CA VAL A 112 14.01 15.63 17.19
C VAL A 112 14.04 15.68 15.66
N GLN A 113 13.92 14.53 14.98
CA GLN A 113 14.06 14.44 13.53
C GLN A 113 12.97 15.20 12.79
N VAL A 114 11.71 14.96 13.15
CA VAL A 114 10.58 15.62 12.46
C VAL A 114 10.59 17.12 12.74
N HIS A 115 10.89 17.52 13.97
CA HIS A 115 11.06 18.94 14.31
C HIS A 115 12.19 19.60 13.51
N HIS A 116 13.33 18.94 13.35
CA HIS A 116 14.43 19.47 12.56
C HIS A 116 14.06 19.59 11.08
N LEU A 117 13.47 18.55 10.48
CA LEU A 117 12.98 18.60 9.11
C LEU A 117 11.99 19.76 8.93
N CYS A 118 11.06 19.95 9.86
CA CYS A 118 10.14 21.08 9.86
C CYS A 118 10.85 22.44 9.87
N SER A 119 11.99 22.56 10.57
CA SER A 119 12.72 23.83 10.70
C SER A 119 13.51 24.22 9.45
N ILE A 120 13.89 23.25 8.62
CA ILE A 120 14.62 23.48 7.36
C ILE A 120 13.69 23.53 6.13
N LEU A 121 12.40 23.21 6.31
CA LEU A 121 11.40 23.29 5.26
C LEU A 121 10.79 24.70 5.19
N SER A 122 10.50 25.14 3.96
CA SER A 122 9.78 26.37 3.66
C SER A 122 8.72 26.07 2.60
N ASP A 123 7.45 26.11 2.98
CA ASP A 123 6.32 25.83 2.08
C ASP A 123 6.31 26.77 0.86
N HIS A 124 6.65 28.04 1.09
CA HIS A 124 6.78 29.04 0.03
C HIS A 124 7.87 28.67 -0.99
N ASP A 125 9.04 28.25 -0.52
CA ASP A 125 10.17 27.96 -1.40
C ASP A 125 9.90 26.66 -2.17
N VAL A 126 9.35 25.64 -1.50
CA VAL A 126 8.93 24.39 -2.16
C VAL A 126 7.87 24.65 -3.24
N ALA A 127 6.87 25.49 -2.96
CA ALA A 127 5.85 25.83 -3.94
C ALA A 127 6.41 26.64 -5.13
N THR A 128 7.40 27.50 -4.88
CA THR A 128 8.05 28.35 -5.90
C THR A 128 8.99 27.55 -6.79
N ASP A 129 9.88 26.78 -6.18
CA ASP A 129 10.92 26.00 -6.86
C ASP A 129 10.37 24.68 -7.43
N LYS A 130 9.20 24.25 -6.93
CA LYS A 130 8.53 22.98 -7.26
C LYS A 130 9.36 21.75 -6.88
N ASP A 131 10.24 21.91 -5.90
CA ASP A 131 11.09 20.86 -5.36
C ASP A 131 11.58 21.25 -3.95
N PHE A 132 12.18 20.32 -3.24
CA PHE A 132 12.85 20.58 -1.97
C PHE A 132 14.30 21.00 -2.18
N SER A 133 14.87 21.70 -1.19
CA SER A 133 16.31 21.92 -1.14
C SER A 133 17.05 20.59 -1.09
N ARG A 134 18.31 20.58 -1.55
CA ARG A 134 19.19 19.40 -1.43
C ARG A 134 19.32 18.96 0.03
N GLU A 135 19.44 19.91 0.95
CA GLU A 135 19.52 19.66 2.39
C GLU A 135 18.30 18.89 2.90
N ALA A 136 17.09 19.31 2.54
CA ALA A 136 15.88 18.62 2.95
C ALA A 136 15.78 17.20 2.34
N TRP A 137 16.14 17.04 1.06
CA TRP A 137 16.18 15.72 0.42
C TRP A 137 17.18 14.78 1.08
N ASP A 138 18.40 15.23 1.34
CA ASP A 138 19.45 14.44 1.95
C ASP A 138 19.08 14.09 3.40
N TYR A 139 18.57 15.05 4.17
CA TYR A 139 18.08 14.81 5.53
C TYR A 139 16.97 13.75 5.59
N MET A 140 16.00 13.80 4.67
CA MET A 140 14.93 12.80 4.59
C MET A 140 15.46 11.38 4.32
N ARG A 141 16.51 11.23 3.50
CA ARG A 141 17.14 9.93 3.24
C ARG A 141 17.94 9.45 4.46
N ASP A 142 18.79 10.32 4.98
CA ASP A 142 19.73 10.01 6.05
C ASP A 142 18.99 9.60 7.33
N GLU A 143 17.92 10.31 7.69
CA GLU A 143 17.08 10.02 8.86
C GLU A 143 15.94 9.02 8.57
N ARG A 144 15.98 8.34 7.42
CA ARG A 144 15.08 7.21 7.08
C ARG A 144 13.59 7.58 7.02
N PHE A 145 13.26 8.81 6.63
CA PHE A 145 11.86 9.23 6.45
C PHE A 145 11.12 8.39 5.40
N PHE A 146 11.81 7.81 4.40
CA PHE A 146 11.20 6.94 3.40
C PHE A 146 11.06 5.46 3.83
N GLY A 147 11.65 5.10 4.97
CA GLY A 147 11.75 3.72 5.47
C GLY A 147 11.11 3.50 6.84
N MET A 148 10.24 4.39 7.31
CA MET A 148 9.69 4.33 8.67
C MET A 148 8.92 3.03 8.93
N LYS A 149 8.16 2.52 7.95
CA LYS A 149 7.40 1.27 8.08
C LYS A 149 8.19 -0.01 7.78
N ILE A 150 9.36 0.11 7.15
CA ILE A 150 10.15 -1.06 6.77
C ILE A 150 10.72 -1.72 8.05
N PRO A 151 10.64 -3.05 8.20
CA PRO A 151 11.19 -3.74 9.37
C PRO A 151 12.69 -3.48 9.55
N ARG A 152 13.14 -3.48 10.80
CA ARG A 152 14.54 -3.20 11.17
C ARG A 152 15.54 -4.19 10.59
N GLU A 153 15.14 -5.45 10.39
CA GLU A 153 16.00 -6.44 9.73
C GLU A 153 16.41 -6.05 8.31
N TRP A 154 15.67 -5.13 7.69
CA TRP A 154 15.96 -4.56 6.37
C TRP A 154 16.43 -3.11 6.45
N GLY A 155 16.84 -2.62 7.62
CA GLY A 155 17.40 -1.28 7.81
C GLY A 155 16.38 -0.14 7.93
N GLY A 156 15.08 -0.44 8.01
CA GLY A 156 14.05 0.55 8.30
C GLY A 156 13.87 0.84 9.79
N LEU A 157 12.93 1.73 10.14
CA LEU A 157 12.67 2.09 11.55
C LEU A 157 11.66 1.15 12.23
N GLY A 158 10.82 0.44 11.45
CA GLY A 158 9.80 -0.46 12.00
C GLY A 158 8.73 0.23 12.84
N PHE A 159 8.45 1.50 12.57
CA PHE A 159 7.47 2.31 13.30
C PHE A 159 6.03 1.81 13.12
N SER A 160 5.23 2.04 14.16
CA SER A 160 3.80 1.77 14.16
C SER A 160 3.06 2.65 13.15
N THR A 161 1.89 2.18 12.70
CA THR A 161 1.01 3.01 11.85
C THR A 161 0.56 4.28 12.56
N HIS A 162 0.45 4.26 13.90
CA HIS A 162 0.12 5.45 14.69
C HIS A 162 1.26 6.49 14.67
N ALA A 163 2.51 6.06 14.84
CA ALA A 163 3.66 6.95 14.74
C ALA A 163 3.77 7.59 13.36
N VAL A 164 3.68 6.79 12.29
CA VAL A 164 3.71 7.33 10.92
C VAL A 164 2.59 8.33 10.69
N SER A 165 1.36 8.04 11.13
CA SER A 165 0.24 8.98 11.03
C SER A 165 0.52 10.30 11.77
N THR A 166 1.08 10.22 12.98
CA THR A 166 1.40 11.39 13.82
C THR A 166 2.51 12.24 13.20
N ILE A 167 3.57 11.60 12.69
CA ILE A 167 4.68 12.25 11.99
C ILE A 167 4.17 12.97 10.73
N LEU A 168 3.35 12.30 9.92
CA LEU A 168 2.73 12.89 8.74
C LEU A 168 1.85 14.08 9.10
N ALA A 169 1.02 13.97 10.14
CA ALA A 169 0.19 15.08 10.62
C ALA A 169 1.03 16.29 11.03
N LYS A 170 2.17 16.07 11.71
CA LYS A 170 3.10 17.14 12.08
C LYS A 170 3.71 17.81 10.84
N LEU A 171 4.21 17.04 9.87
CA LEU A 171 4.76 17.58 8.61
C LEU A 171 3.74 18.43 7.85
N ALA A 172 2.49 17.98 7.80
CA ALA A 172 1.41 18.71 7.13
C ALA A 172 1.12 20.08 7.76
N THR A 173 1.52 20.33 9.01
CA THR A 173 1.41 21.66 9.63
C THR A 173 2.45 22.67 9.13
N GLN A 174 3.50 22.19 8.46
CA GLN A 174 4.60 23.02 7.96
C GLN A 174 4.67 23.04 6.44
N CYS A 175 4.65 21.87 5.80
CA CYS A 175 4.70 21.75 4.34
C CYS A 175 3.94 20.51 3.90
N PHE A 176 2.88 20.70 3.10
CA PHE A 176 2.05 19.59 2.66
C PHE A 176 2.76 18.71 1.63
N ASP A 177 3.61 19.28 0.78
CA ASP A 177 4.41 18.49 -0.17
C ASP A 177 5.37 17.54 0.54
N ALA A 178 5.97 17.97 1.67
CA ALA A 178 6.82 17.12 2.49
C ALA A 178 6.01 15.96 3.11
N ASN A 179 4.80 16.24 3.60
CA ASN A 179 3.86 15.20 4.03
C ASN A 179 3.61 14.19 2.91
N ALA A 180 3.21 14.63 1.72
CA ALA A 180 2.90 13.75 0.61
C ALA A 180 4.12 12.91 0.16
N THR A 181 5.29 13.55 0.13
CA THR A 181 6.58 12.93 -0.23
C THR A 181 6.99 11.84 0.75
N VAL A 182 6.83 12.07 2.05
CA VAL A 182 7.11 11.06 3.10
C VAL A 182 5.99 10.02 3.19
N ALA A 183 4.74 10.39 2.90
CA ALA A 183 3.60 9.49 3.01
C ALA A 183 3.64 8.36 1.97
N VAL A 184 4.00 8.66 0.71
CA VAL A 184 3.96 7.69 -0.38
C VAL A 184 4.80 6.44 -0.07
N PRO A 185 6.10 6.53 0.27
CA PRO A 185 6.91 5.36 0.60
C PRO A 185 6.41 4.54 1.79
N ASN A 186 5.75 5.19 2.75
CA ASN A 186 5.31 4.57 4.01
C ASN A 186 3.84 4.12 4.02
N SER A 187 3.11 4.24 2.92
CA SER A 187 1.70 3.83 2.86
C SER A 187 1.30 3.19 1.54
N LEU A 188 1.70 3.80 0.42
CA LEU A 188 1.25 3.41 -0.93
C LEU A 188 2.38 2.78 -1.76
N GLY A 189 3.64 2.98 -1.37
CA GLY A 189 4.79 2.43 -2.08
C GLY A 189 4.84 0.89 -2.00
N PRO A 190 5.55 0.24 -2.92
CA PRO A 190 5.74 -1.21 -2.92
C PRO A 190 6.36 -1.78 -1.63
N GLY A 191 6.91 -0.97 -0.71
CA GLY A 191 7.57 -1.45 0.51
C GLY A 191 6.71 -2.41 1.34
N GLU A 192 5.47 -2.04 1.67
CA GLU A 192 4.59 -2.93 2.45
C GLU A 192 4.20 -4.20 1.67
N LEU A 193 3.94 -4.06 0.37
CA LEU A 193 3.64 -5.20 -0.50
C LEU A 193 4.83 -6.15 -0.62
N LEU A 194 6.05 -5.63 -0.71
CA LEU A 194 7.30 -6.38 -0.74
C LEU A 194 7.51 -7.13 0.57
N VAL A 195 7.32 -6.48 1.72
CA VAL A 195 7.43 -7.14 3.04
C VAL A 195 6.46 -8.32 3.14
N ARG A 196 5.20 -8.13 2.71
CA ARG A 196 4.15 -9.16 2.84
C ARG A 196 4.25 -10.27 1.79
N TYR A 197 4.50 -9.92 0.54
CA TYR A 197 4.30 -10.79 -0.62
C TYR A 197 5.54 -10.97 -1.50
N GLY A 198 6.59 -10.18 -1.30
CA GLY A 198 7.83 -10.29 -2.04
C GLY A 198 8.51 -11.64 -1.85
N THR A 199 9.14 -12.12 -2.91
CA THR A 199 10.07 -13.26 -2.86
C THR A 199 11.31 -12.92 -2.01
N PRO A 200 12.06 -13.92 -1.51
CA PRO A 200 13.30 -13.67 -0.78
C PRO A 200 14.27 -12.73 -1.51
N ASP A 201 14.52 -13.01 -2.80
CA ASP A 201 15.45 -12.20 -3.63
C ASP A 201 14.96 -10.75 -3.78
N GLN A 202 13.64 -10.55 -3.98
CA GLN A 202 13.07 -9.21 -4.05
C GLN A 202 13.19 -8.46 -2.71
N LYS A 203 12.97 -9.15 -1.59
CA LYS A 203 13.10 -8.55 -0.27
C LYS A 203 14.54 -8.12 0.01
N GLU A 204 15.49 -9.00 -0.28
CA GLU A 204 16.92 -8.77 -0.09
C GLU A 204 17.44 -7.63 -0.97
N TYR A 205 16.94 -7.52 -2.21
CA TYR A 205 17.32 -6.44 -3.10
C TYR A 205 16.64 -5.11 -2.74
N PHE A 206 15.31 -5.07 -2.66
CA PHE A 206 14.57 -3.80 -2.61
C PHE A 206 14.47 -3.22 -1.20
N LEU A 207 14.20 -4.01 -0.16
CA LEU A 207 13.85 -3.45 1.15
C LEU A 207 14.97 -2.60 1.78
N PRO A 208 16.26 -3.00 1.74
CA PRO A 208 17.35 -2.16 2.23
C PRO A 208 17.46 -0.82 1.49
N ARG A 209 17.33 -0.85 0.16
CA ARG A 209 17.43 0.34 -0.71
C ARG A 209 16.23 1.28 -0.58
N LEU A 210 15.06 0.73 -0.26
CA LEU A 210 13.88 1.53 0.07
C LEU A 210 14.03 2.16 1.45
N ALA A 211 14.64 1.44 2.41
CA ALA A 211 14.82 1.94 3.76
C ALA A 211 15.80 3.12 3.83
N ASP A 212 16.95 3.02 3.15
CA ASP A 212 17.97 4.08 3.13
C ASP A 212 17.71 5.21 2.13
N GLY A 213 16.64 5.10 1.32
CA GLY A 213 16.26 6.10 0.34
C GLY A 213 17.10 6.11 -0.95
N THR A 214 17.95 5.10 -1.17
CA THR A 214 18.64 4.87 -2.45
C THR A 214 17.62 4.70 -3.58
N LEU A 215 16.53 3.97 -3.30
CA LEU A 215 15.37 3.89 -4.18
C LEU A 215 14.22 4.63 -3.52
N ILE A 216 13.78 5.73 -4.14
CA ILE A 216 12.53 6.39 -3.76
C ILE A 216 11.38 5.66 -4.50
N PRO A 217 10.42 5.06 -3.77
CA PRO A 217 9.32 4.36 -4.41
C PRO A 217 8.19 5.30 -4.84
N CYS A 218 7.49 4.94 -5.93
CA CYS A 218 6.15 5.44 -6.21
C CYS A 218 5.18 4.31 -6.61
N PHE A 219 3.89 4.62 -6.74
CA PHE A 219 2.88 3.63 -7.09
C PHE A 219 1.99 4.08 -8.26
N GLY A 220 2.13 3.40 -9.39
CA GLY A 220 1.42 3.63 -10.64
C GLY A 220 0.12 2.85 -10.74
N LEU A 221 -0.93 3.30 -10.04
CA LEU A 221 -2.26 2.68 -10.16
C LEU A 221 -3.15 3.44 -11.14
N THR A 222 -3.41 4.71 -10.82
CA THR A 222 -4.32 5.61 -11.54
C THR A 222 -3.92 5.78 -13.00
N GLY A 223 -4.89 5.56 -13.90
CA GLY A 223 -4.76 5.77 -15.34
C GLY A 223 -5.60 6.96 -15.83
N PRO A 224 -5.46 7.35 -17.11
CA PRO A 224 -6.27 8.43 -17.71
C PRO A 224 -7.79 8.23 -17.60
N HIS A 225 -8.23 6.97 -17.53
CA HIS A 225 -9.63 6.57 -17.52
C HIS A 225 -10.01 5.71 -16.29
N SER A 226 -9.07 5.50 -15.35
CA SER A 226 -9.24 4.61 -14.20
C SER A 226 -8.71 5.30 -12.95
N GLY A 227 -9.62 5.70 -12.05
CA GLY A 227 -9.33 6.33 -10.76
C GLY A 227 -10.02 5.57 -9.63
N SER A 228 -11.24 5.99 -9.26
CA SER A 228 -12.04 5.31 -8.22
C SER A 228 -12.34 3.84 -8.56
N ASP A 229 -12.60 3.53 -9.84
CA ASP A 229 -12.60 2.16 -10.34
C ASP A 229 -11.16 1.76 -10.74
N ALA A 230 -10.33 1.55 -9.72
CA ALA A 230 -8.92 1.24 -9.89
C ALA A 230 -8.68 -0.11 -10.59
N THR A 231 -9.66 -1.01 -10.56
CA THR A 231 -9.54 -2.36 -11.15
C THR A 231 -9.89 -2.42 -12.63
N SER A 232 -10.58 -1.41 -13.17
CA SER A 232 -10.80 -1.31 -14.62
C SER A 232 -9.49 -1.28 -15.41
N LEU A 233 -8.41 -0.71 -14.84
CA LEU A 233 -7.05 -0.65 -15.39
C LEU A 233 -6.99 -0.35 -16.90
N ILE A 234 -7.87 0.54 -17.38
CA ILE A 234 -8.05 0.81 -18.80
C ILE A 234 -6.75 1.36 -19.38
N GLY A 235 -6.19 0.66 -20.37
CA GLY A 235 -4.94 1.02 -21.02
C GLY A 235 -3.70 0.73 -20.16
N SER A 236 -3.77 -0.28 -19.30
CA SER A 236 -2.64 -0.85 -18.53
C SER A 236 -2.59 -2.37 -18.72
N ASP A 237 -2.61 -2.80 -19.98
CA ASP A 237 -2.61 -4.21 -20.36
C ASP A 237 -1.19 -4.75 -20.41
N CYS A 238 -1.03 -6.00 -19.95
CA CYS A 238 0.22 -6.72 -20.13
C CYS A 238 -0.01 -8.18 -20.49
N VAL A 239 0.94 -8.73 -21.24
CA VAL A 239 0.93 -10.13 -21.67
C VAL A 239 2.19 -10.83 -21.23
N VAL A 240 2.05 -12.07 -20.78
CA VAL A 240 3.19 -12.96 -20.60
C VAL A 240 3.77 -13.30 -21.97
N SER A 241 5.09 -13.23 -22.09
CA SER A 241 5.79 -13.58 -23.32
C SER A 241 7.20 -14.07 -23.03
N ARG A 242 7.81 -14.77 -23.98
CA ARG A 242 9.23 -15.13 -23.91
C ARG A 242 10.06 -14.05 -24.60
N HIS A 243 11.17 -13.69 -23.98
CA HIS A 243 12.13 -12.81 -24.61
C HIS A 243 12.64 -13.45 -25.91
N PRO A 244 12.61 -12.74 -27.07
CA PRO A 244 12.91 -13.33 -28.37
C PRO A 244 14.31 -13.95 -28.48
N GLU A 245 15.29 -13.40 -27.76
CA GLU A 245 16.69 -13.82 -27.85
C GLU A 245 17.11 -14.78 -26.74
N THR A 246 16.62 -14.58 -25.51
CA THR A 246 17.05 -15.36 -24.34
C THR A 246 16.09 -16.51 -24.02
N GLY A 247 14.87 -16.48 -24.57
CA GLY A 247 13.81 -17.44 -24.26
C GLY A 247 13.24 -17.31 -22.83
N GLU A 248 13.73 -16.36 -22.05
CA GLU A 248 13.31 -16.10 -20.68
C GLU A 248 11.86 -15.65 -20.62
N LEU A 249 11.14 -16.12 -19.61
CA LEU A 249 9.76 -15.72 -19.40
C LEU A 249 9.71 -14.31 -18.80
N GLY A 250 8.85 -13.45 -19.35
CA GLY A 250 8.67 -12.09 -18.86
C GLY A 250 7.28 -11.55 -19.17
N VAL A 251 7.10 -10.26 -18.89
CA VAL A 251 5.86 -9.53 -19.11
C VAL A 251 6.13 -8.38 -20.06
N VAL A 252 5.36 -8.29 -21.14
CA VAL A 252 5.34 -7.14 -22.05
C VAL A 252 4.13 -6.30 -21.70
N ALA A 253 4.35 -5.05 -21.31
CA ALA A 253 3.30 -4.15 -20.85
C ALA A 253 3.23 -2.89 -21.71
N SER A 254 2.01 -2.41 -21.95
CA SER A 254 1.74 -1.07 -22.48
C SER A 254 0.83 -0.34 -21.50
N PHE A 255 1.32 0.74 -20.91
CA PHE A 255 0.61 1.42 -19.84
C PHE A 255 0.65 2.95 -19.99
N ARG A 256 -0.40 3.60 -19.48
CA ARG A 256 -0.43 5.04 -19.22
C ARG A 256 -0.93 5.27 -17.81
N LYS A 257 -0.13 5.96 -17.00
CA LYS A 257 -0.49 6.33 -15.63
C LYS A 257 -0.57 7.85 -15.49
N ARG A 258 -1.37 8.31 -14.53
CA ARG A 258 -1.66 9.75 -14.33
C ARG A 258 -1.64 10.08 -12.84
N TYR A 259 -1.08 11.25 -12.50
CA TYR A 259 -0.97 11.77 -11.14
C TYR A 259 -0.19 10.83 -10.21
N ILE A 260 0.94 10.33 -10.71
CA ILE A 260 1.82 9.46 -9.93
C ILE A 260 2.82 10.33 -9.17
N THR A 261 2.51 10.58 -7.90
CA THR A 261 3.39 11.31 -6.97
C THR A 261 4.75 10.62 -6.89
N LEU A 262 5.84 11.41 -6.87
CA LEU A 262 7.24 10.97 -6.89
C LEU A 262 7.74 10.32 -8.19
N ALA A 263 6.91 10.13 -9.22
CA ALA A 263 7.36 9.52 -10.48
C ALA A 263 8.63 10.14 -11.10
N PRO A 264 8.84 11.48 -11.11
CA PRO A 264 10.05 12.08 -11.67
C PRO A 264 11.35 11.75 -10.94
N VAL A 265 11.27 11.33 -9.67
CA VAL A 265 12.43 11.04 -8.81
C VAL A 265 12.44 9.58 -8.31
N ALA A 266 11.52 8.75 -8.82
CA ALA A 266 11.38 7.38 -8.38
C ALA A 266 12.53 6.52 -8.90
N GLY A 267 13.14 5.74 -7.99
CA GLY A 267 14.06 4.67 -8.37
C GLY A 267 13.34 3.35 -8.60
N VAL A 268 12.09 3.22 -8.14
CA VAL A 268 11.25 2.04 -8.43
C VAL A 268 9.77 2.42 -8.44
N VAL A 269 9.03 1.87 -9.39
CA VAL A 269 7.59 2.05 -9.56
C VAL A 269 6.89 0.73 -9.30
N GLY A 270 6.06 0.69 -8.26
CA GLY A 270 5.04 -0.35 -8.10
C GLY A 270 3.92 -0.11 -9.10
N LEU A 271 3.78 -0.96 -10.11
CA LEU A 271 2.88 -0.73 -11.24
C LEU A 271 1.73 -1.73 -11.24
N GLY A 272 0.50 -1.24 -11.10
CA GLY A 272 -0.70 -2.05 -11.24
C GLY A 272 -1.03 -2.30 -12.71
N LEU A 273 -1.13 -3.57 -13.10
CA LEU A 273 -1.34 -4.03 -14.47
C LEU A 273 -2.42 -5.11 -14.54
N ASN A 274 -3.03 -5.26 -15.71
CA ASN A 274 -3.95 -6.35 -16.00
C ASN A 274 -3.24 -7.40 -16.85
N LEU A 275 -2.84 -8.50 -16.21
CA LEU A 275 -2.02 -9.53 -16.82
C LEU A 275 -2.86 -10.60 -17.53
N ARG A 276 -2.47 -10.89 -18.77
CA ARG A 276 -3.00 -11.98 -19.58
C ARG A 276 -1.88 -12.92 -19.99
N ASP A 277 -2.22 -14.19 -20.13
CA ASP A 277 -1.32 -15.24 -20.58
C ASP A 277 -2.00 -16.05 -21.69
N PRO A 278 -2.15 -15.47 -22.90
CA PRO A 278 -2.91 -16.09 -23.99
C PRO A 278 -2.28 -17.40 -24.48
N GLU A 279 -0.98 -17.60 -24.21
CA GLU A 279 -0.23 -18.80 -24.59
C GLU A 279 -0.14 -19.84 -23.46
N GLY A 280 -0.69 -19.55 -22.27
CA GLY A 280 -0.71 -20.46 -21.12
C GLY A 280 0.69 -20.78 -20.57
N LEU A 281 1.65 -19.88 -20.72
CA LEU A 281 3.05 -20.07 -20.33
C LEU A 281 3.25 -20.20 -18.81
N LEU A 282 2.32 -19.67 -18.01
CA LEU A 282 2.29 -19.77 -16.55
C LEU A 282 1.52 -21.01 -16.05
N GLY A 283 0.76 -21.69 -16.91
CA GLY A 283 -0.13 -22.79 -16.53
C GLY A 283 -1.28 -22.34 -15.63
N GLY A 284 -1.78 -21.12 -15.82
CA GLY A 284 -2.94 -20.55 -15.12
C GLY A 284 -4.21 -20.55 -15.98
N GLU A 285 -5.06 -19.54 -15.79
CA GLU A 285 -6.36 -19.42 -16.49
C GLU A 285 -6.26 -18.65 -17.80
N GLY A 286 -5.12 -18.00 -18.08
CA GLY A 286 -4.89 -17.17 -19.27
C GLY A 286 -5.35 -15.72 -19.11
N GLU A 287 -6.14 -15.43 -18.07
CA GLU A 287 -6.53 -14.08 -17.63
C GLU A 287 -6.21 -13.92 -16.13
N GLU A 288 -4.91 -13.86 -15.81
CA GLU A 288 -4.41 -13.80 -14.42
C GLU A 288 -4.89 -12.55 -13.66
N GLY A 289 -5.25 -11.49 -14.39
CA GLY A 289 -5.91 -10.32 -13.83
C GLY A 289 -4.95 -9.34 -13.15
N PHE A 290 -5.41 -8.72 -12.07
CA PHE A 290 -4.66 -7.66 -11.39
C PHE A 290 -3.32 -8.18 -10.86
N THR A 291 -2.24 -7.59 -11.35
CA THR A 291 -0.86 -7.92 -10.98
C THR A 291 -0.09 -6.65 -10.68
N VAL A 292 0.81 -6.71 -9.71
CA VAL A 292 1.77 -5.63 -9.44
C VAL A 292 3.14 -6.03 -9.95
N ALA A 293 3.70 -5.22 -10.84
CA ALA A 293 5.08 -5.33 -11.26
C ALA A 293 5.94 -4.27 -10.55
N LEU A 294 7.22 -4.57 -10.36
CA LEU A 294 8.21 -3.59 -9.93
C LEU A 294 9.01 -3.19 -11.17
N LEU A 295 8.94 -1.91 -11.52
CA LEU A 295 9.69 -1.31 -12.61
C LEU A 295 10.77 -0.40 -12.02
N GLU A 296 12.02 -0.83 -12.13
CA GLU A 296 13.22 -0.03 -11.82
C GLU A 296 13.70 0.67 -13.09
#